data_AF-A0AAD5J6D5-F1
#
_entry.id   AF-A0AAD5J6D5-F1
#
_cell.length_a   1.000
_cell.length_b   1.000
_cell.length_c   1.000
_cell.angle_alpha   90.00
_cell.angle_beta   90.00
_cell.angle_gamma   90.00
#
_symmetry.space_group_name_H-M   'P 1'
#
loop_
_entity.id
_entity.type
_entity.pdbx_description
1 polymer ?
#
loop_
_entity_poly.entity_id
_entity_poly.type
_entity_poly.pdbx_seq_one_letter_code
_entity_poly.pdbx_strand_id
1 'polypeptide(L)'
;MVINTILSAISYNYPPEKLNVYLSDDGGSEFTFYALFEASNFSKYWIPFCKKFNVEPRNPEAYFAHVINDNADLSQELLDIKKKYEDMKNRIESAITKGRISKEIRDKHKGFSEWNVDVTKQNHHQSIVQIIIDGKDRNAVDKEGCQLPTLVYMAREKRPGWPHNFKAGAINALIRVSSEISNGSIILKLDCDMYSNNADAIREALCFFMDEKRGHEFAFVQHPHWFYNITKNDLYSYYNHVIHKLELAGISGYDAALYSGTGCFHRRESLSGGKYSKDYIGNKDIETKKNDQRSVHELEEASKVLANCSYEKNTQWGKEMGLVYGCAVEDIVTGLTIQCRGWKSMYYNPERKAFLGVAPTTLDIALVQFKRWSEGMFQIFLSKYCPFIYGHGKIKLGAQMSYCVSLLWAPMSLPTLYYVIVPPLCLFHGISLFPKASSLWFIPFAYVFIAKNVYSLFEALSCGSTPKIWWNSQRMLIIKRTTAFFFAFIDVIIKQLRLSQTAFVITAKVVTEDVSKRYEQEIMEFGSSSVMFTILGTLAMLNLFCLVGGATSKMVVLREFGALENLISQVFLCGMMVLINLPVYEALFFRKDNGCLPFSVMFKSIVLASVACLIMPIIQ
;
A
#
# COMPACT_ATOMS: atom_id res chain seq x y z
N MET A 1 -6.30 -13.58 8.73
CA MET A 1 -6.24 -12.23 8.12
C MET A 1 -7.40 -11.98 7.15
N VAL A 2 -7.44 -12.61 5.96
CA VAL A 2 -8.51 -12.41 4.93
C VAL A 2 -9.92 -12.46 5.52
N ILE A 3 -10.21 -13.52 6.29
CA ILE A 3 -11.52 -13.73 6.92
C ILE A 3 -11.89 -12.61 7.90
N ASN A 4 -10.94 -12.07 8.65
CA ASN A 4 -11.20 -10.97 9.58
C ASN A 4 -11.54 -9.67 8.85
N THR A 5 -10.88 -9.42 7.71
CA THR A 5 -11.23 -8.30 6.82
C THR A 5 -12.66 -8.45 6.29
N ILE A 6 -13.06 -9.65 5.83
CA ILE A 6 -14.42 -9.92 5.35
C ILE A 6 -15.45 -9.74 6.48
N LEU A 7 -15.18 -10.30 7.66
CA LEU A 7 -16.06 -10.16 8.83
C LEU A 7 -16.20 -8.69 9.28
N SER A 8 -15.15 -7.87 9.11
CA SER A 8 -15.25 -6.43 9.34
C SER A 8 -16.07 -5.70 8.26
N ALA A 9 -15.96 -6.12 7.00
CA ALA A 9 -16.64 -5.49 5.87
C ALA A 9 -18.13 -5.87 5.76
N ILE A 10 -18.53 -7.03 6.30
CA ILE A 10 -19.94 -7.47 6.34
C ILE A 10 -20.73 -6.90 7.53
N SER A 11 -20.05 -6.25 8.49
CA SER A 11 -20.62 -5.80 9.77
C SER A 11 -20.64 -4.27 9.93
N TYR A 12 -20.75 -3.53 8.83
CA TYR A 12 -20.96 -2.07 8.89
C TYR A 12 -22.32 -1.69 9.49
N ASN A 13 -22.40 -0.45 9.99
CA ASN A 13 -23.65 0.22 10.35
C ASN A 13 -24.40 0.65 9.07
N TYR A 14 -24.80 -0.33 8.26
CA TYR A 14 -25.52 -0.12 7.01
C TYR A 14 -26.59 -1.21 6.82
N PRO A 15 -27.72 -0.93 6.15
CA PRO A 15 -28.77 -1.92 5.95
C PRO A 15 -28.22 -3.18 5.25
N PRO A 16 -28.33 -4.38 5.86
CA PRO A 16 -27.75 -5.61 5.34
C PRO A 16 -28.18 -5.94 3.91
N GLU A 17 -29.44 -5.70 3.59
CA GLU A 17 -30.05 -5.96 2.28
C GLU A 17 -29.48 -5.08 1.16
N LYS A 18 -28.77 -4.00 1.50
CA LYS A 18 -28.07 -3.11 0.56
C LYS A 18 -26.57 -3.38 0.49
N LEU A 19 -26.03 -4.17 1.43
CA LEU A 19 -24.62 -4.49 1.52
C LEU A 19 -24.33 -5.81 0.80
N ASN A 20 -23.28 -5.82 -0.04
CA ASN A 20 -22.86 -7.00 -0.78
C ASN A 20 -21.34 -7.08 -0.73
N VAL A 21 -20.79 -8.21 -0.28
CA VAL A 21 -19.36 -8.43 -0.11
C VAL A 21 -18.90 -9.49 -1.10
N TYR A 22 -17.84 -9.19 -1.85
CA TYR A 22 -17.28 -10.08 -2.86
C TYR A 22 -15.80 -10.34 -2.54
N LEU A 23 -15.42 -11.62 -2.48
CA LEU A 23 -14.02 -12.05 -2.37
C LEU A 23 -13.54 -12.55 -3.73
N SER A 24 -12.46 -11.96 -4.24
CA SER A 24 -11.72 -12.52 -5.39
C SER A 24 -10.52 -13.31 -4.89
N ASP A 25 -10.40 -14.56 -5.33
CA ASP A 25 -9.27 -15.45 -5.09
C ASP A 25 -8.60 -15.82 -6.41
N ASP A 26 -7.48 -15.15 -6.71
CA ASP A 26 -6.70 -15.41 -7.91
C ASP A 26 -5.96 -16.76 -7.85
N GLY A 27 -5.86 -17.39 -6.68
CA GLY A 27 -5.28 -18.73 -6.52
C GLY A 27 -6.29 -19.86 -6.68
N GLY A 28 -7.59 -19.57 -6.64
CA GLY A 28 -8.65 -20.57 -6.75
C GLY A 28 -8.55 -21.67 -5.69
N SER A 29 -8.21 -21.33 -4.46
CA SER A 29 -7.93 -22.30 -3.40
C SER A 29 -9.21 -22.78 -2.72
N GLU A 30 -9.43 -24.10 -2.67
CA GLU A 30 -10.54 -24.70 -1.91
C GLU A 30 -10.50 -24.32 -0.42
N PHE A 31 -9.31 -24.08 0.15
CA PHE A 31 -9.15 -23.66 1.54
C PHE A 31 -9.62 -22.22 1.76
N THR A 32 -9.47 -21.33 0.76
CA THR A 32 -9.99 -19.97 0.85
C THR A 32 -11.51 -19.97 0.75
N PHE A 33 -12.08 -20.81 -0.11
CA PHE A 33 -13.52 -21.02 -0.16
C PHE A 33 -14.06 -21.59 1.17
N TYR A 34 -13.42 -22.63 1.72
CA TYR A 34 -13.78 -23.19 3.02
C TYR A 34 -13.70 -22.17 4.15
N ALA A 35 -12.63 -21.39 4.21
CA ALA A 35 -12.47 -20.34 5.21
C ALA A 35 -13.61 -19.30 5.10
N LEU A 36 -14.05 -18.97 3.89
CA LEU A 36 -15.17 -18.06 3.66
C LEU A 36 -16.52 -18.68 4.06
N PHE A 37 -16.71 -19.98 3.83
CA PHE A 37 -17.87 -20.73 4.29
C PHE A 37 -17.94 -20.81 5.82
N GLU A 38 -16.81 -21.01 6.50
CA GLU A 38 -16.75 -20.95 7.97
C GLU A 38 -17.07 -19.52 8.48
N ALA A 39 -16.56 -18.50 7.79
CA ALA A 39 -16.87 -17.10 8.10
C ALA A 39 -18.35 -16.76 7.92
N SER A 40 -19.01 -17.29 6.89
CA SER A 40 -20.44 -17.08 6.66
C SER A 40 -21.27 -17.64 7.81
N ASN A 41 -20.90 -18.80 8.34
CA ASN A 41 -21.55 -19.40 9.51
C ASN A 41 -21.34 -18.58 10.79
N PHE A 42 -20.12 -18.07 11.01
CA PHE A 42 -19.82 -17.22 12.15
C PHE A 42 -20.50 -15.84 12.06
N SER A 43 -20.66 -15.29 10.85
CA SER A 43 -21.27 -13.97 10.63
C SER A 43 -22.69 -13.85 11.20
N LYS A 44 -23.44 -14.98 11.25
CA LYS A 44 -24.79 -15.08 11.84
C LYS A 44 -24.84 -14.73 13.33
N TYR A 45 -23.69 -14.80 14.01
CA TYR A 45 -23.54 -14.42 15.42
C TYR A 45 -22.79 -13.09 15.54
N TRP A 46 -21.78 -12.88 14.70
CA TRP A 46 -20.92 -11.69 14.77
C TRP A 46 -21.66 -10.39 14.42
N ILE A 47 -22.49 -10.39 13.37
CA ILE A 47 -23.22 -9.20 12.92
C ILE A 47 -24.21 -8.67 13.98
N PRO A 48 -25.12 -9.49 14.54
CA PRO A 48 -26.04 -9.00 15.59
C PRO A 48 -25.29 -8.56 16.84
N PHE A 49 -24.27 -9.33 17.29
CA PHE A 49 -23.40 -8.93 18.40
C PHE A 49 -22.75 -7.57 18.16
N CYS A 50 -22.20 -7.37 16.97
CA CYS A 50 -21.61 -6.10 16.54
C CYS A 50 -22.60 -4.93 16.68
N LYS A 51 -23.81 -5.09 16.16
CA LYS A 51 -24.83 -4.03 16.19
C LYS A 51 -25.31 -3.76 17.61
N LYS A 52 -25.62 -4.81 18.37
CA LYS A 52 -26.15 -4.73 19.73
C LYS A 52 -25.20 -4.04 20.70
N PHE A 53 -23.90 -4.32 20.61
CA PHE A 53 -22.89 -3.78 21.53
C PHE A 53 -22.03 -2.66 20.93
N ASN A 54 -22.39 -2.17 19.74
CA ASN A 54 -21.62 -1.17 19.00
C ASN A 54 -20.11 -1.46 18.94
N VAL A 55 -19.78 -2.73 18.64
CA VAL A 55 -18.40 -3.25 18.64
C VAL A 55 -17.50 -2.48 17.69
N GLU A 56 -16.39 -1.95 18.19
CA GLU A 56 -15.32 -1.43 17.33
C GLU A 56 -13.93 -1.79 17.90
N PRO A 57 -12.94 -2.21 17.07
CA PRO A 57 -13.04 -2.44 15.61
C PRO A 57 -13.96 -3.60 15.24
N ARG A 58 -14.49 -3.60 14.01
CA ARG A 58 -15.34 -4.68 13.47
C ARG A 58 -14.56 -5.96 13.09
N ASN A 59 -13.23 -5.89 13.12
CA ASN A 59 -12.34 -7.03 12.93
C ASN A 59 -12.31 -7.86 14.23
N PRO A 60 -12.76 -9.12 14.22
CA PRO A 60 -12.86 -9.93 15.44
C PRO A 60 -11.51 -10.17 16.12
N GLU A 61 -10.46 -10.52 15.38
CA GLU A 61 -9.11 -10.74 15.96
C GLU A 61 -8.61 -9.48 16.66
N ALA A 62 -8.74 -8.32 16.01
CA ALA A 62 -8.33 -7.05 16.60
C ALA A 62 -9.18 -6.71 17.84
N TYR A 63 -10.50 -6.89 17.76
CA TYR A 63 -11.41 -6.63 18.87
C TYR A 63 -11.09 -7.50 20.09
N PHE A 64 -10.99 -8.83 19.91
CA PHE A 64 -10.73 -9.73 21.02
C PHE A 64 -9.32 -9.56 21.60
N ALA A 65 -8.32 -9.16 20.80
CA ALA A 65 -7.00 -8.83 21.31
C ALA A 65 -7.03 -7.60 22.24
N HIS A 66 -7.89 -6.60 21.97
CA HIS A 66 -8.06 -5.43 22.83
C HIS A 66 -8.84 -5.74 24.11
N VAL A 67 -9.96 -6.43 23.99
CA VAL A 67 -10.88 -6.67 25.12
C VAL A 67 -10.26 -7.51 26.24
N ILE A 68 -9.30 -8.38 25.92
CA ILE A 68 -8.55 -9.17 26.92
C ILE A 68 -7.67 -8.26 27.81
N ASN A 69 -7.21 -7.12 27.29
CA ASN A 69 -6.32 -6.23 28.03
C ASN A 69 -7.07 -5.28 28.98
N ASP A 70 -8.35 -5.00 28.74
CA ASP A 70 -9.07 -3.90 29.40
C ASP A 70 -10.10 -4.33 30.48
N ASN A 71 -10.56 -5.59 30.56
CA ASN A 71 -11.62 -5.95 31.52
C ASN A 71 -11.53 -7.38 32.11
N ALA A 72 -11.74 -7.47 33.43
CA ALA A 72 -11.84 -8.72 34.20
C ALA A 72 -13.29 -9.26 34.33
N ASP A 73 -14.31 -8.50 33.90
CA ASP A 73 -15.73 -8.89 34.01
C ASP A 73 -16.37 -8.93 32.61
N LEU A 74 -16.16 -10.05 31.90
CA LEU A 74 -16.63 -10.26 30.54
C LEU A 74 -18.04 -10.86 30.58
N SER A 75 -19.00 -10.24 29.89
CA SER A 75 -20.35 -10.82 29.78
C SER A 75 -20.31 -12.23 29.18
N GLN A 76 -21.24 -13.10 29.61
CA GLN A 76 -21.35 -14.46 29.09
C GLN A 76 -21.52 -14.48 27.57
N GLU A 77 -22.30 -13.54 27.02
CA GLU A 77 -22.52 -13.42 25.58
C GLU A 77 -21.22 -13.12 24.82
N LEU A 78 -20.37 -12.23 25.34
CA LEU A 78 -19.05 -11.95 24.76
C LEU A 78 -18.14 -13.19 24.79
N LEU A 79 -18.11 -13.93 25.90
CA LEU A 79 -17.33 -15.17 26.02
C LEU A 79 -17.80 -16.23 25.02
N ASP A 80 -19.12 -16.36 24.83
CA ASP A 80 -19.71 -17.29 23.87
C ASP A 80 -19.36 -16.90 22.42
N ILE A 81 -19.40 -15.61 22.08
CA ILE A 81 -19.00 -15.11 20.75
C ILE A 81 -17.50 -15.31 20.51
N LYS A 82 -16.66 -15.03 21.51
CA LYS A 82 -15.22 -15.30 21.44
C LYS A 82 -14.93 -16.78 21.22
N LYS A 83 -15.61 -17.67 21.97
CA LYS A 83 -15.46 -19.12 21.79
C LYS A 83 -15.83 -19.55 20.36
N LYS A 84 -16.94 -19.05 19.81
CA LYS A 84 -17.34 -19.34 18.43
C LYS A 84 -16.32 -18.85 17.40
N TYR A 85 -15.70 -17.69 17.64
CA TYR A 85 -14.63 -17.16 16.82
C TYR A 85 -13.39 -18.07 16.84
N GLU A 86 -12.92 -18.45 18.02
CA GLU A 86 -11.78 -19.36 18.17
C GLU A 86 -12.07 -20.74 17.57
N ASP A 87 -13.27 -21.28 17.77
CA ASP A 87 -13.68 -22.55 17.17
C ASP A 87 -13.64 -22.48 15.63
N MET A 88 -14.09 -21.37 15.03
CA MET A 88 -14.00 -21.12 13.59
C MET A 88 -12.55 -21.07 13.14
N LYS A 89 -11.71 -20.27 13.80
CA LYS A 89 -10.28 -20.14 13.50
C LYS A 89 -9.56 -21.49 13.56
N ASN A 90 -9.77 -22.26 14.62
CA ASN A 90 -9.22 -23.60 14.81
C ASN A 90 -9.65 -24.57 13.71
N ARG A 91 -10.92 -24.53 13.28
CA ARG A 91 -11.41 -25.37 12.17
C ARG A 91 -10.72 -25.04 10.85
N ILE A 92 -10.49 -23.75 10.57
CA ILE A 92 -9.79 -23.29 9.36
C ILE A 92 -8.33 -23.73 9.40
N GLU A 93 -7.62 -23.43 10.50
CA GLU A 93 -6.20 -23.76 10.68
C GLU A 93 -5.96 -25.28 10.67
N SER A 94 -6.86 -26.06 11.28
CA SER A 94 -6.77 -27.53 11.27
C SER A 94 -6.91 -28.10 9.86
N ALA A 95 -7.83 -27.57 9.03
CA ALA A 95 -8.01 -28.03 7.65
C ALA A 95 -6.78 -27.71 6.79
N ILE A 96 -6.23 -26.50 6.93
CA ILE A 96 -5.00 -26.07 6.25
C ILE A 96 -3.82 -26.96 6.67
N THR A 97 -3.64 -27.18 7.97
CA THR A 97 -2.55 -28.01 8.52
C THR A 97 -2.65 -29.45 8.06
N LYS A 98 -3.86 -30.01 8.00
CA LYS A 98 -4.10 -31.38 7.50
C LYS A 98 -4.00 -31.48 5.98
N GLY A 99 -3.98 -30.36 5.26
CA GLY A 99 -3.97 -30.30 3.80
C GLY A 99 -5.21 -30.94 3.16
N ARG A 100 -6.33 -31.05 3.88
CA ARG A 100 -7.58 -31.63 3.35
C ARG A 100 -8.82 -31.13 4.08
N ILE A 101 -9.92 -31.01 3.33
CA ILE A 101 -11.26 -30.76 3.86
C ILE A 101 -12.04 -32.08 3.89
N SER A 102 -12.70 -32.41 5.00
CA SER A 102 -13.42 -33.69 5.12
C SER A 102 -14.63 -33.75 4.19
N LYS A 103 -15.00 -34.96 3.76
CA LYS A 103 -16.18 -35.17 2.90
C LYS A 103 -17.45 -34.63 3.54
N GLU A 104 -17.63 -34.85 4.84
CA GLU A 104 -18.76 -34.31 5.62
C GLU A 104 -18.88 -32.78 5.55
N ILE A 105 -17.76 -32.06 5.48
CA ILE A 105 -17.77 -30.61 5.31
C ILE A 105 -18.09 -30.24 3.86
N ARG A 106 -17.50 -30.95 2.89
CA ARG A 106 -17.78 -30.73 1.46
C ARG A 106 -19.25 -30.91 1.12
N ASP A 107 -19.90 -31.90 1.73
CA ASP A 107 -21.32 -32.19 1.53
C ASP A 107 -22.25 -31.10 2.11
N LYS A 108 -21.75 -30.18 2.94
CA LYS A 108 -22.53 -29.06 3.49
C LYS A 108 -22.79 -27.92 2.50
N HIS A 109 -22.05 -27.85 1.39
CA HIS A 109 -22.22 -26.78 0.41
C HIS A 109 -21.89 -27.24 -1.02
N LYS A 110 -22.83 -27.07 -1.95
CA LYS A 110 -22.68 -27.51 -3.36
C LYS A 110 -21.41 -26.99 -4.04
N GLY A 111 -20.98 -25.78 -3.68
CA GLY A 111 -19.80 -25.13 -4.26
C GLY A 111 -18.50 -25.91 -4.13
N PHE A 112 -18.37 -26.83 -3.16
CA PHE A 112 -17.18 -27.69 -3.05
C PHE A 112 -17.02 -28.68 -4.23
N SER A 113 -18.03 -28.84 -5.06
CA SER A 113 -17.98 -29.64 -6.30
C SER A 113 -17.15 -28.99 -7.41
N GLU A 114 -16.89 -27.68 -7.32
CA GLU A 114 -16.08 -26.92 -8.28
C GLU A 114 -14.59 -27.35 -8.25
N TRP A 115 -14.12 -27.93 -7.13
CA TRP A 115 -12.76 -28.46 -6.98
C TRP A 115 -12.74 -29.98 -7.19
N ASN A 116 -12.77 -30.38 -8.48
CA ASN A 116 -12.63 -31.77 -8.93
C ASN A 116 -11.22 -32.03 -9.53
N VAL A 117 -10.94 -33.28 -9.94
CA VAL A 117 -9.61 -33.73 -10.40
C VAL A 117 -9.09 -32.93 -11.60
N ASP A 118 -9.97 -32.36 -12.42
CA ASP A 118 -9.60 -31.57 -13.61
C ASP A 118 -9.16 -30.14 -13.29
N VAL A 119 -9.53 -29.61 -12.11
CA VAL A 119 -9.20 -28.25 -11.64
C VAL A 119 -7.87 -28.19 -10.87
N THR A 120 -7.37 -29.33 -10.39
CA THR A 120 -6.24 -29.40 -9.43
C THR A 120 -4.86 -29.49 -10.07
N LYS A 121 -4.75 -29.47 -11.41
CA LYS A 121 -3.47 -29.60 -12.12
C LYS A 121 -3.14 -28.33 -12.90
N GLN A 122 -2.16 -27.58 -12.37
CA GLN A 122 -1.33 -26.60 -13.09
C GLN A 122 -2.07 -25.36 -13.63
N ASN A 123 -2.25 -24.29 -12.84
CA ASN A 123 -2.62 -22.94 -13.33
C ASN A 123 -3.85 -22.85 -14.27
N HIS A 124 -4.65 -23.92 -14.35
CA HIS A 124 -5.79 -24.08 -15.21
C HIS A 124 -6.98 -24.33 -14.32
N HIS A 125 -7.83 -23.33 -14.18
CA HIS A 125 -9.12 -23.56 -13.57
C HIS A 125 -10.16 -22.74 -14.31
N GLN A 126 -11.36 -23.31 -14.37
CA GLN A 126 -12.54 -22.61 -14.86
C GLN A 126 -12.87 -21.46 -13.91
N SER A 127 -13.71 -20.53 -14.38
CA SER A 127 -14.26 -19.51 -13.49
C SER A 127 -15.15 -20.18 -12.44
N ILE A 128 -14.92 -19.87 -11.17
CA ILE A 128 -15.74 -20.30 -10.05
C ILE A 128 -16.43 -19.05 -9.51
N VAL A 129 -17.76 -19.07 -9.44
CA VAL A 129 -18.57 -18.05 -8.77
C VAL A 129 -19.56 -18.78 -7.88
N GLN A 130 -19.57 -18.44 -6.59
CA GLN A 130 -20.45 -19.07 -5.60
C GLN A 130 -21.06 -18.00 -4.69
N ILE A 131 -22.38 -17.94 -4.63
CA ILE A 131 -23.13 -17.07 -3.70
C ILE A 131 -23.32 -17.87 -2.41
N ILE A 132 -22.48 -17.58 -1.41
CA ILE A 132 -22.46 -18.30 -0.13
C ILE A 132 -23.60 -17.84 0.79
N ILE A 133 -23.90 -16.54 0.76
CA ILE A 133 -25.08 -15.97 1.39
C ILE A 133 -25.81 -15.22 0.28
N ASP A 134 -27.03 -15.63 -0.03
CA ASP A 134 -27.92 -14.84 -0.88
C ASP A 134 -28.67 -13.84 0.00
N GLY A 135 -28.23 -12.58 -0.02
CA GLY A 135 -28.86 -11.52 0.74
C GLY A 135 -30.27 -11.18 0.25
N LYS A 136 -30.77 -11.74 -0.86
CA LYS A 136 -32.17 -11.60 -1.30
C LYS A 136 -33.08 -12.69 -0.73
N ASP A 137 -32.52 -13.82 -0.27
CA ASP A 137 -33.29 -14.91 0.34
C ASP A 137 -33.77 -14.49 1.74
N ARG A 138 -35.10 -14.60 1.96
CA ARG A 138 -35.73 -14.29 3.26
C ARG A 138 -35.30 -15.27 4.36
N ASN A 139 -34.77 -16.43 4.02
CA ASN A 139 -34.25 -17.40 4.98
C ASN A 139 -32.78 -17.17 5.32
N ALA A 140 -32.07 -16.30 4.59
CA ALA A 140 -30.69 -15.93 4.87
C ALA A 140 -30.63 -14.91 6.01
N VAL A 141 -30.95 -15.37 7.22
CA VAL A 141 -31.03 -14.55 8.43
C VAL A 141 -29.96 -14.90 9.45
N ASP A 142 -29.62 -13.90 10.28
CA ASP A 142 -28.79 -14.06 11.46
C ASP A 142 -29.56 -14.72 12.62
N LYS A 143 -28.92 -14.84 13.79
CA LYS A 143 -29.54 -15.47 14.96
C LYS A 143 -30.66 -14.65 15.62
N GLU A 144 -30.81 -13.39 15.25
CA GLU A 144 -31.91 -12.53 15.69
C GLU A 144 -33.03 -12.43 14.63
N GLY A 145 -32.92 -13.18 13.52
CA GLY A 145 -33.91 -13.19 12.44
C GLY A 145 -33.76 -12.01 11.47
N CYS A 146 -32.67 -11.24 11.57
CA CYS A 146 -32.39 -10.13 10.67
C CYS A 146 -31.66 -10.63 9.42
N GLN A 147 -31.97 -10.05 8.26
CA GLN A 147 -31.39 -10.43 6.97
C GLN A 147 -29.86 -10.24 6.95
N LEU A 148 -29.14 -11.17 6.33
CA LEU A 148 -27.69 -11.12 6.15
C LEU A 148 -27.31 -10.43 4.83
N PRO A 149 -26.15 -9.77 4.76
CA PRO A 149 -25.63 -9.24 3.50
C PRO A 149 -25.26 -10.36 2.52
N THR A 150 -25.37 -10.10 1.22
CA THR A 150 -24.90 -11.03 0.19
C THR A 150 -23.40 -11.24 0.31
N LEU A 151 -22.96 -12.50 0.26
CA LEU A 151 -21.54 -12.87 0.30
C LEU A 151 -21.21 -13.77 -0.89
N VAL A 152 -20.26 -13.33 -1.73
CA VAL A 152 -19.90 -14.02 -2.97
C VAL A 152 -18.42 -14.36 -3.00
N TYR A 153 -18.10 -15.60 -3.33
CA TYR A 153 -16.76 -16.05 -3.70
C TYR A 153 -16.60 -16.03 -5.22
N MET A 154 -15.45 -15.55 -5.70
CA MET A 154 -15.08 -15.59 -7.10
C MET A 154 -13.62 -16.02 -7.25
N ALA A 155 -13.37 -17.00 -8.12
CA ALA A 155 -12.07 -17.24 -8.72
C ALA A 155 -12.21 -17.14 -10.24
N ARG A 156 -11.53 -16.19 -10.87
CA ARG A 156 -11.63 -15.97 -12.32
C ARG A 156 -10.89 -17.03 -13.11
N GLU A 157 -11.34 -17.33 -14.31
CA GLU A 157 -10.71 -18.34 -15.16
C GLU A 157 -9.26 -17.96 -15.48
N LYS A 158 -8.35 -18.95 -15.40
CA LYS A 158 -6.96 -18.81 -15.81
C LYS A 158 -6.58 -19.93 -16.78
N ARG A 159 -5.93 -19.55 -17.89
CA ARG A 159 -5.41 -20.45 -18.91
C ARG A 159 -4.02 -20.00 -19.37
N PRO A 160 -3.14 -20.92 -19.83
CA PRO A 160 -1.85 -20.55 -20.39
C PRO A 160 -2.01 -19.67 -21.62
N GLY A 161 -1.09 -18.76 -21.81
CA GLY A 161 -1.10 -17.84 -22.95
C GLY A 161 -2.11 -16.70 -22.84
N TRP A 162 -2.95 -16.66 -21.80
CA TRP A 162 -3.86 -15.54 -21.54
C TRP A 162 -3.32 -14.62 -20.43
N PRO A 163 -2.98 -13.35 -20.74
CA PRO A 163 -2.54 -12.40 -19.73
C PRO A 163 -3.66 -12.11 -18.73
N HIS A 164 -3.39 -12.32 -17.44
CA HIS A 164 -4.39 -12.12 -16.39
C HIS A 164 -4.26 -10.76 -15.68
N ASN A 165 -3.22 -9.96 -15.92
CA ASN A 165 -3.09 -8.59 -15.40
C ASN A 165 -3.19 -8.45 -13.86
N PHE A 166 -2.75 -9.47 -13.11
CA PHE A 166 -2.68 -9.47 -11.64
C PHE A 166 -3.96 -8.90 -10.97
N LYS A 167 -3.78 -7.96 -10.03
CA LYS A 167 -4.85 -7.32 -9.25
C LYS A 167 -5.84 -6.55 -10.13
N ALA A 168 -5.36 -5.84 -11.15
CA ALA A 168 -6.22 -5.07 -12.05
C ALA A 168 -7.28 -5.96 -12.72
N GLY A 169 -6.85 -7.11 -13.25
CA GLY A 169 -7.77 -8.06 -13.90
C GLY A 169 -8.72 -8.74 -12.91
N ALA A 170 -8.28 -9.00 -11.68
CA ALA A 170 -9.14 -9.56 -10.64
C ALA A 170 -10.28 -8.60 -10.25
N ILE A 171 -9.95 -7.32 -10.05
CA ILE A 171 -10.93 -6.28 -9.73
C ILE A 171 -11.86 -6.02 -10.92
N ASN A 172 -11.35 -6.02 -12.15
CA ASN A 172 -12.20 -5.86 -13.34
C ASN A 172 -13.22 -6.99 -13.47
N ALA A 173 -12.81 -8.24 -13.22
CA ALA A 173 -13.73 -9.37 -13.15
C ALA A 173 -14.79 -9.17 -12.05
N LEU A 174 -14.41 -8.73 -10.85
CA LEU A 174 -15.36 -8.40 -9.77
C LEU A 174 -16.36 -7.30 -10.15
N ILE A 175 -15.91 -6.24 -10.86
CA ILE A 175 -16.82 -5.16 -11.29
C ILE A 175 -17.89 -5.74 -12.23
N ARG A 176 -17.50 -6.62 -13.15
CA ARG A 176 -18.44 -7.30 -14.05
C ARG A 176 -19.37 -8.26 -13.32
N VAL A 177 -18.82 -9.19 -12.54
CA VAL A 177 -19.62 -10.18 -11.77
C VAL A 177 -20.60 -9.48 -10.83
N SER A 178 -20.15 -8.47 -10.10
CA SER A 178 -21.04 -7.71 -9.20
C SER A 178 -22.11 -6.92 -9.94
N SER A 179 -21.88 -6.52 -11.21
CA SER A 179 -22.94 -5.89 -12.03
C SER A 179 -24.07 -6.86 -12.36
N GLU A 180 -23.77 -8.16 -12.37
CA GLU A 180 -24.75 -9.19 -12.67
C GLU A 180 -25.59 -9.56 -11.45
N ILE A 181 -24.94 -9.74 -10.30
CA ILE A 181 -25.58 -10.24 -9.06
C ILE A 181 -26.35 -9.15 -8.31
N SER A 182 -25.69 -8.02 -8.00
CA SER A 182 -26.27 -6.97 -7.13
C SER A 182 -26.31 -5.56 -7.73
N ASN A 183 -25.50 -5.30 -8.75
CA ASN A 183 -25.40 -4.01 -9.46
C ASN A 183 -25.29 -2.76 -8.55
N GLY A 184 -24.58 -2.88 -7.42
CA GLY A 184 -24.46 -1.78 -6.46
C GLY A 184 -23.82 -0.52 -7.07
N SER A 185 -24.42 0.65 -6.86
CA SER A 185 -24.01 1.92 -7.48
C SER A 185 -22.68 2.47 -6.96
N ILE A 186 -22.34 2.14 -5.72
CA ILE A 186 -21.06 2.47 -5.07
C ILE A 186 -20.30 1.19 -4.79
N ILE A 187 -19.00 1.19 -5.10
CA ILE A 187 -18.08 0.07 -4.91
C ILE A 187 -16.99 0.51 -3.94
N LEU A 188 -16.90 -0.16 -2.80
CA LEU A 188 -15.75 -0.04 -1.90
C LEU A 188 -14.69 -1.08 -2.30
N LYS A 189 -13.46 -0.63 -2.55
CA LYS A 189 -12.32 -1.54 -2.75
C LYS A 189 -11.49 -1.64 -1.47
N LEU A 190 -11.25 -2.87 -1.01
CA LEU A 190 -10.38 -3.20 0.11
C LEU A 190 -9.37 -4.28 -0.27
N ASP A 191 -8.15 -4.11 0.24
CA ASP A 191 -7.14 -5.17 0.23
C ASP A 191 -7.38 -6.14 1.39
N CYS A 192 -6.97 -7.41 1.21
CA CYS A 192 -7.20 -8.45 2.20
C CYS A 192 -6.53 -8.19 3.55
N ASP A 193 -5.51 -7.35 3.59
CA ASP A 193 -4.79 -6.91 4.78
C ASP A 193 -5.27 -5.54 5.29
N MET A 194 -6.37 -4.99 4.77
CA MET A 194 -6.95 -3.69 5.15
C MET A 194 -8.39 -3.87 5.61
N TYR A 195 -8.58 -4.00 6.93
CA TYR A 195 -9.89 -4.19 7.52
C TYR A 195 -10.60 -2.88 7.85
N SER A 196 -11.92 -2.97 7.98
CA SER A 196 -12.80 -1.84 8.32
C SER A 196 -12.77 -1.60 9.84
N ASN A 197 -12.22 -0.46 10.24
CA ASN A 197 -12.05 -0.09 11.65
C ASN A 197 -13.18 0.82 12.18
N ASN A 198 -13.78 1.63 11.29
CA ASN A 198 -14.94 2.46 11.60
C ASN A 198 -16.20 1.82 11.02
N ALA A 199 -17.19 1.55 11.87
CA ALA A 199 -18.46 0.97 11.48
C ALA A 199 -19.33 1.88 10.58
N ASP A 200 -19.12 3.19 10.62
CA ASP A 200 -19.90 4.18 9.89
C ASP A 200 -19.21 4.66 8.60
N ALA A 201 -18.07 4.08 8.21
CA ALA A 201 -17.30 4.51 7.04
C ALA A 201 -18.12 4.54 5.73
N ILE A 202 -19.08 3.62 5.55
CA ILE A 202 -20.00 3.66 4.39
C ILE A 202 -20.87 4.92 4.44
N ARG A 203 -21.49 5.22 5.58
CA ARG A 203 -22.39 6.36 5.74
C ARG A 203 -21.64 7.68 5.55
N GLU A 204 -20.46 7.79 6.15
CA GLU A 204 -19.59 8.97 5.98
C GLU A 204 -19.18 9.18 4.53
N ALA A 205 -18.80 8.12 3.81
CA ALA A 205 -18.46 8.23 2.39
C ALA A 205 -19.68 8.63 1.53
N LEU A 206 -20.87 8.09 1.84
CA LEU A 206 -22.10 8.42 1.13
C LEU A 206 -22.51 9.88 1.27
N CYS A 207 -22.16 10.56 2.37
CA CYS A 207 -22.39 12.02 2.50
C CYS A 207 -21.80 12.81 1.33
N PHE A 208 -20.62 12.42 0.81
CA PHE A 208 -20.01 13.09 -0.34
C PHE A 208 -20.75 12.80 -1.65
N PHE A 209 -21.23 11.58 -1.85
CA PHE A 209 -21.92 11.19 -3.09
C PHE A 209 -23.36 11.67 -3.16
N MET A 210 -24.00 11.83 -2.00
CA MET A 210 -25.39 12.23 -1.84
C MET A 210 -25.56 13.74 -1.65
N ASP A 211 -24.47 14.51 -1.60
CA ASP A 211 -24.54 15.97 -1.60
C ASP A 211 -25.30 16.47 -2.83
N GLU A 212 -26.41 17.18 -2.62
CA GLU A 212 -27.32 17.59 -3.70
C GLU A 212 -26.65 18.54 -4.70
N LYS A 213 -25.68 19.33 -4.25
CA LYS A 213 -25.03 20.37 -5.06
C LYS A 213 -23.89 19.83 -5.89
N ARG A 214 -23.06 18.96 -5.33
CA ARG A 214 -21.77 18.53 -5.91
C ARG A 214 -21.57 17.02 -5.90
N GLY A 215 -22.40 16.24 -5.21
CA GLY A 215 -22.21 14.79 -5.06
C GLY A 215 -22.19 14.03 -6.39
N HIS A 216 -22.93 14.53 -7.38
CA HIS A 216 -22.96 14.01 -8.74
C HIS A 216 -21.65 14.25 -9.52
N GLU A 217 -20.79 15.18 -9.10
CA GLU A 217 -19.48 15.44 -9.72
C GLU A 217 -18.40 14.43 -9.31
N PHE A 218 -18.57 13.80 -8.14
CA PHE A 218 -17.53 12.95 -7.55
C PHE A 218 -17.61 11.50 -8.06
N ALA A 219 -16.48 11.04 -8.60
CA ALA A 219 -16.27 9.65 -8.96
C ALA A 219 -15.85 8.80 -7.78
N PHE A 220 -15.00 9.31 -6.88
CA PHE A 220 -14.52 8.52 -5.75
C PHE A 220 -14.10 9.35 -4.54
N VAL A 221 -14.14 8.69 -3.38
CA VAL A 221 -13.68 9.19 -2.07
C VAL A 221 -12.58 8.26 -1.55
N GLN A 222 -11.35 8.77 -1.52
CA GLN A 222 -10.18 8.07 -1.01
C GLN A 222 -9.99 8.34 0.48
N HIS A 223 -9.84 7.28 1.27
CA HIS A 223 -9.42 7.38 2.66
C HIS A 223 -7.90 7.18 2.82
N PRO A 224 -7.27 7.72 3.88
CA PRO A 224 -5.89 7.39 4.22
C PRO A 224 -5.67 5.89 4.42
N HIS A 225 -4.46 5.45 4.11
CA HIS A 225 -3.98 4.12 4.44
C HIS A 225 -3.38 4.15 5.83
N TRP A 226 -4.13 3.68 6.82
CA TRP A 226 -3.62 3.55 8.17
C TRP A 226 -3.17 2.11 8.42
N PHE A 227 -2.18 1.96 9.31
CA PHE A 227 -1.67 0.65 9.69
C PHE A 227 -1.68 0.51 11.21
N TYR A 228 -2.09 -0.66 11.71
CA TYR A 228 -2.21 -0.89 13.16
C TYR A 228 -0.86 -1.26 13.81
N ASN A 229 0.08 -1.79 13.02
CA ASN A 229 1.41 -2.22 13.48
C ASN A 229 2.50 -1.16 13.21
N ILE A 230 2.18 0.12 13.17
CA ILE A 230 3.23 1.17 13.12
C ILE A 230 3.84 1.29 14.50
N THR A 231 5.18 1.27 14.56
CA THR A 231 5.91 1.49 15.82
C THR A 231 5.70 2.90 16.33
N LYS A 232 5.94 3.13 17.63
CA LYS A 232 5.75 4.42 18.29
C LYS A 232 6.39 5.60 17.53
N ASN A 233 7.55 5.38 16.91
CA ASN A 233 8.29 6.40 16.18
C ASN A 233 8.37 6.15 14.66
N ASP A 234 7.45 5.37 14.09
CA ASP A 234 7.36 5.07 12.64
C ASP A 234 8.74 4.76 12.03
N LEU A 235 9.35 3.67 12.52
CA LEU A 235 10.75 3.30 12.27
C LEU A 235 11.15 3.35 10.79
N TYR A 236 10.26 2.87 9.91
CA TYR A 236 10.47 2.86 8.45
C TYR A 236 9.74 3.98 7.71
N SER A 237 9.13 4.91 8.44
CA SER A 237 8.45 6.10 7.91
C SER A 237 7.44 5.73 6.83
N TYR A 238 6.64 4.71 7.15
CA TYR A 238 5.72 4.06 6.24
C TYR A 238 4.34 4.73 6.29
N TYR A 239 3.96 5.30 7.44
CA TYR A 239 2.78 6.16 7.52
C TYR A 239 3.10 7.56 6.98
N ASN A 240 4.15 8.21 7.50
CA ASN A 240 4.51 9.60 7.12
C ASN A 240 3.33 10.60 7.28
N HIS A 241 3.22 11.17 8.48
CA HIS A 241 2.12 12.04 8.89
C HIS A 241 1.84 13.20 7.92
N VAL A 242 2.88 13.82 7.37
CA VAL A 242 2.76 14.99 6.48
C VAL A 242 2.07 14.60 5.18
N ILE A 243 2.40 13.44 4.60
CA ILE A 243 1.79 12.97 3.36
C ILE A 243 0.28 12.83 3.53
N HIS A 244 -0.17 12.12 4.57
CA HIS A 244 -1.59 11.83 4.76
C HIS A 244 -2.39 13.01 5.30
N LYS A 245 -1.83 13.87 6.16
CA LYS A 245 -2.59 14.99 6.72
C LYS A 245 -2.57 16.24 5.84
N LEU A 246 -1.47 16.48 5.15
CA LEU A 246 -1.25 17.74 4.42
C LEU A 246 -1.19 17.52 2.91
N GLU A 247 -0.27 16.68 2.42
CA GLU A 247 -0.05 16.57 0.98
C GLU A 247 -1.31 16.06 0.26
N LEU A 248 -1.84 14.89 0.63
CA LEU A 248 -3.02 14.30 -0.02
C LEU A 248 -4.27 15.18 0.11
N ALA A 249 -4.43 15.88 1.24
CA ALA A 249 -5.49 16.86 1.42
C ALA A 249 -5.30 18.07 0.49
N GLY A 250 -4.07 18.56 0.35
CA GLY A 250 -3.72 19.65 -0.57
C GLY A 250 -3.99 19.29 -2.03
N ILE A 251 -3.68 18.06 -2.46
CA ILE A 251 -4.04 17.56 -3.80
C ILE A 251 -5.57 17.55 -3.98
N SER A 252 -6.31 17.08 -2.97
CA SER A 252 -7.77 17.08 -3.01
C SER A 252 -8.37 18.48 -3.11
N GLY A 253 -7.67 19.53 -2.67
CA GLY A 253 -8.07 20.93 -2.88
C GLY A 253 -8.19 21.33 -4.35
N TYR A 254 -7.55 20.58 -5.26
CA TYR A 254 -7.73 20.73 -6.71
C TYR A 254 -8.87 19.88 -7.29
N ASP A 255 -9.72 19.29 -6.45
CA ASP A 255 -10.74 18.28 -6.81
C ASP A 255 -10.15 16.97 -7.39
N ALA A 256 -8.91 16.63 -7.00
CA ALA A 256 -8.10 15.61 -7.65
C ALA A 256 -7.40 14.64 -6.69
N ALA A 257 -8.09 14.12 -5.68
CA ALA A 257 -7.53 13.10 -4.79
C ALA A 257 -6.96 11.87 -5.55
N LEU A 258 -5.77 11.41 -5.16
CA LEU A 258 -5.14 10.23 -5.73
C LEU A 258 -5.92 8.96 -5.37
N TYR A 259 -6.09 8.05 -6.33
CA TYR A 259 -6.60 6.71 -6.06
C TYR A 259 -5.44 5.79 -5.66
N SER A 260 -5.43 5.36 -4.40
CA SER A 260 -4.33 4.58 -3.81
C SER A 260 -4.68 3.10 -3.63
N GLY A 261 -5.62 2.56 -4.39
CA GLY A 261 -5.78 1.11 -4.52
C GLY A 261 -6.51 0.35 -3.40
N THR A 262 -6.80 0.95 -2.25
CA THR A 262 -7.63 0.39 -1.15
C THR A 262 -8.24 1.52 -0.31
N GLY A 263 -9.29 1.24 0.46
CA GLY A 263 -10.00 2.23 1.29
C GLY A 263 -10.67 3.32 0.45
N CYS A 264 -11.12 2.97 -0.76
CA CYS A 264 -11.67 3.91 -1.72
C CYS A 264 -13.07 3.51 -2.14
N PHE A 265 -14.01 4.44 -2.01
CA PHE A 265 -15.38 4.29 -2.48
C PHE A 265 -15.48 4.90 -3.87
N HIS A 266 -15.95 4.13 -4.84
CA HIS A 266 -16.11 4.57 -6.23
C HIS A 266 -17.57 4.52 -6.65
N ARG A 267 -18.01 5.52 -7.41
CA ARG A 267 -19.19 5.44 -8.27
C ARG A 267 -18.91 4.42 -9.36
N ARG A 268 -19.74 3.36 -9.44
CA ARG A 268 -19.60 2.28 -10.43
C ARG A 268 -19.44 2.82 -11.84
N GLU A 269 -20.27 3.79 -12.22
CA GLU A 269 -20.26 4.38 -13.56
C GLU A 269 -18.90 4.95 -13.96
N SER A 270 -18.21 5.62 -13.03
CA SER A 270 -16.88 6.19 -13.27
C SER A 270 -15.84 5.09 -13.55
N LEU A 271 -15.90 3.99 -12.80
CA LEU A 271 -15.07 2.81 -13.04
C LEU A 271 -15.44 2.12 -14.35
N SER A 272 -16.72 2.09 -14.71
CA SER A 272 -17.22 1.48 -15.95
C SER A 272 -17.00 2.33 -17.22
N GLY A 273 -16.11 3.32 -17.20
CA GLY A 273 -15.80 4.11 -18.40
C GLY A 273 -16.64 5.37 -18.60
N GLY A 274 -17.60 5.65 -17.71
CA GLY A 274 -18.47 6.81 -17.81
C GLY A 274 -17.69 8.12 -17.85
N LYS A 275 -18.18 9.07 -18.64
CA LYS A 275 -17.64 10.44 -18.73
C LYS A 275 -18.58 11.40 -18.03
N TYR A 276 -18.02 12.28 -17.22
CA TYR A 276 -18.81 13.31 -16.57
C TYR A 276 -18.99 14.51 -17.52
N SER A 277 -20.20 15.06 -17.53
CA SER A 277 -20.53 16.33 -18.18
C SER A 277 -21.43 17.14 -17.25
N LYS A 278 -21.57 18.46 -17.46
CA LYS A 278 -22.42 19.30 -16.60
C LYS A 278 -23.90 18.92 -16.67
N ASP A 279 -24.31 18.38 -17.81
CA ASP A 279 -25.68 17.90 -18.04
C ASP A 279 -25.87 16.46 -17.53
N TYR A 280 -24.89 15.94 -16.77
CA TYR A 280 -24.99 14.62 -16.14
C TYR A 280 -26.16 14.60 -15.16
N ILE A 281 -27.24 13.96 -15.58
CA ILE A 281 -28.33 13.56 -14.71
C ILE A 281 -27.96 12.18 -14.18
N GLY A 282 -27.72 12.10 -12.87
CA GLY A 282 -27.38 10.85 -12.18
C GLY A 282 -28.22 9.68 -12.68
N ASN A 283 -27.55 8.57 -12.98
CA ASN A 283 -28.13 7.43 -13.68
C ASN A 283 -29.45 6.97 -13.02
N LYS A 284 -30.57 7.11 -13.76
CA LYS A 284 -31.93 6.74 -13.30
C LYS A 284 -32.18 5.22 -13.31
N ASP A 285 -31.27 4.44 -13.91
CA ASP A 285 -31.42 2.98 -14.08
C ASP A 285 -31.01 2.15 -12.84
N ILE A 286 -31.12 2.70 -11.62
CA ILE A 286 -30.93 1.93 -10.38
C ILE A 286 -32.12 0.99 -10.12
N GLU A 287 -33.27 1.23 -10.77
CA GLU A 287 -34.50 0.47 -10.55
C GLU A 287 -34.65 -0.80 -11.40
N THR A 288 -33.86 -0.98 -12.47
CA THR A 288 -34.10 -2.06 -13.46
C THR A 288 -33.74 -3.47 -12.98
N LYS A 289 -32.96 -3.65 -11.90
CA LYS A 289 -32.60 -4.99 -11.36
C LYS A 289 -33.24 -5.36 -10.01
N LYS A 290 -34.10 -4.49 -9.42
CA LYS A 290 -34.79 -4.83 -8.16
C LYS A 290 -35.81 -5.98 -8.29
N ASN A 291 -36.26 -6.27 -9.52
CA ASN A 291 -37.24 -7.32 -9.81
C ASN A 291 -36.63 -8.56 -10.51
N ASP A 292 -35.32 -8.77 -10.37
CA ASP A 292 -34.65 -9.94 -10.95
C ASP A 292 -35.08 -11.23 -10.22
N GLN A 293 -35.89 -12.06 -10.89
CA GLN A 293 -36.44 -13.31 -10.35
C GLN A 293 -35.55 -14.53 -10.59
N ARG A 294 -34.34 -14.34 -11.14
CA ARG A 294 -33.42 -15.45 -11.40
C ARG A 294 -32.99 -16.13 -10.10
N SER A 295 -32.90 -17.45 -10.17
CA SER A 295 -32.37 -18.28 -9.11
C SER A 295 -30.87 -18.01 -8.88
N VAL A 296 -30.39 -18.38 -7.69
CA VAL A 296 -28.95 -18.34 -7.36
C VAL A 296 -28.11 -19.08 -8.40
N HIS A 297 -28.59 -20.24 -8.88
CA HIS A 297 -27.88 -21.01 -9.89
C HIS A 297 -27.78 -20.25 -11.22
N GLU A 298 -28.85 -19.61 -11.68
CA GLU A 298 -28.82 -18.83 -12.93
C GLU A 298 -27.89 -17.62 -12.83
N LEU A 299 -27.86 -16.95 -11.66
CA LEU A 299 -26.94 -15.85 -11.40
C LEU A 299 -25.48 -16.30 -11.35
N GLU A 300 -25.19 -17.44 -10.73
CA GLU A 300 -23.85 -18.02 -10.68
C GLU A 300 -23.34 -18.37 -12.08
N GLU A 301 -24.15 -19.05 -12.89
CA GLU A 301 -23.77 -19.43 -14.26
C GLU A 301 -23.59 -18.21 -15.18
N ALA A 302 -24.49 -17.23 -15.11
CA ALA A 302 -24.33 -15.98 -15.86
C ALA A 302 -23.04 -15.23 -15.43
N SER A 303 -22.73 -15.24 -14.14
CA SER A 303 -21.54 -14.57 -13.60
C SER A 303 -20.24 -15.27 -13.96
N LYS A 304 -20.22 -16.61 -14.05
CA LYS A 304 -19.05 -17.39 -14.50
C LYS A 304 -18.57 -16.91 -15.87
N VAL A 305 -19.50 -16.68 -16.81
CA VAL A 305 -19.16 -16.14 -18.15
C VAL A 305 -18.43 -14.80 -18.08
N LEU A 306 -18.80 -13.92 -17.14
CA LEU A 306 -18.16 -12.61 -16.96
C LEU A 306 -16.75 -12.69 -16.36
N ALA A 307 -16.44 -13.79 -15.68
CA ALA A 307 -15.15 -14.09 -15.06
C ALA A 307 -14.22 -14.91 -15.98
N ASN A 308 -14.62 -15.19 -17.23
CA ASN A 308 -13.81 -15.90 -18.20
C ASN A 308 -12.57 -15.10 -18.66
N CYS A 309 -11.51 -15.81 -18.99
CA CYS A 309 -10.22 -15.22 -19.39
C CYS A 309 -10.29 -14.49 -20.75
N SER A 310 -11.23 -14.90 -21.61
CA SER A 310 -11.44 -14.34 -22.94
C SER A 310 -12.42 -13.18 -22.99
N TYR A 311 -13.16 -12.91 -21.90
CA TYR A 311 -14.25 -11.92 -21.88
C TYR A 311 -13.79 -10.53 -22.32
N GLU A 312 -12.56 -10.16 -21.96
CA GLU A 312 -12.02 -8.82 -22.20
C GLU A 312 -11.46 -8.63 -23.62
N LYS A 313 -11.38 -9.70 -24.42
CA LYS A 313 -10.86 -9.66 -25.79
C LYS A 313 -11.72 -8.73 -26.65
N ASN A 314 -11.06 -7.80 -27.35
CA ASN A 314 -11.71 -6.79 -28.20
C ASN A 314 -12.68 -5.83 -27.47
N THR A 315 -12.57 -5.72 -26.14
CA THR A 315 -13.35 -4.76 -25.35
C THR A 315 -12.51 -3.55 -24.91
N GLN A 316 -13.15 -2.62 -24.19
CA GLN A 316 -12.51 -1.48 -23.54
C GLN A 316 -12.05 -1.76 -22.10
N TRP A 317 -12.31 -2.97 -21.56
CA TRP A 317 -11.83 -3.39 -20.24
C TRP A 317 -10.30 -3.37 -20.18
N GLY A 318 -9.77 -2.78 -19.12
CA GLY A 318 -8.33 -2.59 -18.95
C GLY A 318 -7.72 -1.44 -19.76
N LYS A 319 -8.50 -0.78 -20.62
CA LYS A 319 -8.06 0.36 -21.44
C LYS A 319 -8.72 1.66 -20.98
N GLU A 320 -10.05 1.69 -21.04
CA GLU A 320 -10.89 2.81 -20.62
C GLU A 320 -11.93 2.39 -19.57
N MET A 321 -12.25 1.10 -19.46
CA MET A 321 -13.16 0.57 -18.45
C MET A 321 -12.41 -0.25 -17.41
N GLY A 322 -12.84 -0.13 -16.16
CA GLY A 322 -12.19 -0.75 -15.00
C GLY A 322 -10.84 -0.12 -14.65
N LEU A 323 -10.03 -0.89 -13.94
CA LEU A 323 -8.64 -0.58 -13.67
C LEU A 323 -7.81 -0.75 -14.94
N VAL A 324 -6.96 0.23 -15.22
CA VAL A 324 -6.12 0.32 -16.41
C VAL A 324 -4.98 -0.71 -16.35
N TYR A 325 -4.75 -1.45 -17.43
CA TYR A 325 -3.69 -2.45 -17.53
C TYR A 325 -2.35 -1.86 -18.00
N GLY A 326 -1.29 -2.65 -17.82
CA GLY A 326 0.05 -2.33 -18.33
C GLY A 326 0.88 -1.41 -17.43
N CYS A 327 0.41 -1.12 -16.22
CA CYS A 327 1.15 -0.36 -15.21
C CYS A 327 1.19 -1.12 -13.87
N ALA A 328 2.32 -1.08 -13.16
CA ALA A 328 2.48 -1.73 -11.86
C ALA A 328 1.75 -1.01 -10.72
N VAL A 329 1.37 0.25 -10.93
CA VAL A 329 0.54 1.08 -10.04
C VAL A 329 -0.74 1.45 -10.79
N GLU A 330 -1.53 0.42 -11.12
CA GLU A 330 -2.75 0.57 -11.92
C GLU A 330 -3.75 1.52 -11.28
N ASP A 331 -3.72 1.64 -9.96
CA ASP A 331 -4.59 2.51 -9.17
C ASP A 331 -4.36 3.99 -9.51
N ILE A 332 -3.11 4.48 -9.43
CA ILE A 332 -2.78 5.88 -9.70
C ILE A 332 -3.18 6.28 -11.12
N VAL A 333 -2.87 5.45 -12.12
CA VAL A 333 -3.26 5.73 -13.52
C VAL A 333 -4.78 5.61 -13.72
N THR A 334 -5.46 4.68 -13.05
CA THR A 334 -6.93 4.59 -13.11
C THR A 334 -7.58 5.86 -12.54
N GLY A 335 -7.10 6.34 -11.39
CA GLY A 335 -7.56 7.60 -10.80
C GLY A 335 -7.37 8.80 -11.74
N LEU A 336 -6.18 8.93 -12.33
CA LEU A 336 -5.89 9.98 -13.30
C LEU A 336 -6.81 9.90 -14.53
N THR A 337 -7.03 8.70 -15.08
CA THR A 337 -7.88 8.54 -16.26
C THR A 337 -9.34 8.84 -15.98
N ILE A 338 -9.86 8.50 -14.80
CA ILE A 338 -11.20 8.88 -14.35
C ILE A 338 -11.32 10.41 -14.26
N GLN A 339 -10.37 11.08 -13.62
CA GLN A 339 -10.39 12.55 -13.50
C GLN A 339 -10.31 13.24 -14.88
N CYS A 340 -9.50 12.70 -15.79
CA CYS A 340 -9.40 13.20 -17.16
C CYS A 340 -10.68 12.99 -17.99
N ARG A 341 -11.66 12.22 -17.50
CA ARG A 341 -13.01 12.10 -18.08
C ARG A 341 -14.00 13.11 -17.49
N GLY A 342 -13.51 14.10 -16.75
CA GLY A 342 -14.30 15.19 -16.18
C GLY A 342 -14.76 14.95 -14.74
N TRP A 343 -14.53 13.76 -14.18
CA TRP A 343 -14.91 13.45 -12.81
C TRP A 343 -14.01 14.14 -11.79
N LYS A 344 -14.57 14.46 -10.62
CA LYS A 344 -13.81 14.93 -9.46
C LYS A 344 -13.55 13.80 -8.47
N SER A 345 -12.57 13.96 -7.59
CA SER A 345 -12.35 13.03 -6.47
C SER A 345 -11.98 13.75 -5.18
N MET A 346 -12.33 13.11 -4.06
CA MET A 346 -12.14 13.64 -2.70
C MET A 346 -11.22 12.76 -1.88
N TYR A 347 -10.41 13.41 -1.05
CA TYR A 347 -9.65 12.78 0.01
C TYR A 347 -10.34 13.07 1.34
N TYR A 348 -10.70 12.03 2.09
CA TYR A 348 -11.40 12.16 3.37
C TYR A 348 -10.63 11.44 4.47
N ASN A 349 -10.16 12.22 5.44
CA ASN A 349 -9.40 11.75 6.60
C ASN A 349 -10.25 11.93 7.88
N PRO A 350 -11.09 10.94 8.23
CA PRO A 350 -11.91 11.00 9.44
C PRO A 350 -11.05 10.94 10.70
N GLU A 351 -11.58 11.47 11.80
CA GLU A 351 -10.94 11.40 13.13
C GLU A 351 -10.71 9.95 13.57
N ARG A 352 -11.75 9.11 13.49
CA ARG A 352 -11.60 7.66 13.61
C ARG A 352 -11.08 7.11 12.30
N LYS A 353 -9.88 6.53 12.34
CA LYS A 353 -9.25 5.85 11.20
C LYS A 353 -10.23 4.83 10.58
N ALA A 354 -10.69 5.06 9.36
CA ALA A 354 -11.75 4.23 8.78
C ALA A 354 -11.29 2.80 8.45
N PHE A 355 -10.06 2.69 7.95
CA PHE A 355 -9.47 1.42 7.50
C PHE A 355 -8.10 1.26 8.12
N LEU A 356 -7.80 0.05 8.63
CA LEU A 356 -6.51 -0.29 9.23
C LEU A 356 -5.94 -1.52 8.54
N GLY A 357 -4.66 -1.47 8.18
CA GLY A 357 -3.96 -2.64 7.66
C GLY A 357 -2.59 -2.88 8.25
N VAL A 358 -1.78 -3.64 7.52
CA VAL A 358 -0.46 -4.09 7.95
C VAL A 358 0.65 -3.38 7.17
N ALA A 359 1.55 -2.71 7.89
CA ALA A 359 2.79 -2.16 7.35
C ALA A 359 3.91 -3.23 7.35
N PRO A 360 4.89 -3.14 6.44
CA PRO A 360 6.10 -3.96 6.50
C PRO A 360 6.84 -3.82 7.84
N THR A 361 7.28 -4.93 8.41
CA THR A 361 8.02 -4.99 9.69
C THR A 361 9.54 -5.09 9.51
N THR A 362 10.02 -5.22 8.27
CA THR A 362 11.45 -5.28 7.94
C THR A 362 11.82 -4.27 6.86
N LEU A 363 13.09 -3.85 6.83
CA LEU A 363 13.55 -2.86 5.87
C LEU A 363 13.55 -3.40 4.44
N ASP A 364 13.91 -4.67 4.23
CA ASP A 364 13.96 -5.29 2.90
C ASP A 364 12.57 -5.34 2.25
N ILE A 365 11.54 -5.77 2.99
CA ILE A 365 10.15 -5.79 2.50
C ILE A 365 9.69 -4.36 2.19
N ALA A 366 9.99 -3.41 3.07
CA ALA A 366 9.65 -2.00 2.84
C ALA A 366 10.32 -1.44 1.56
N LEU A 367 11.62 -1.71 1.35
CA LEU A 367 12.35 -1.21 0.18
C LEU A 367 11.89 -1.85 -1.12
N VAL A 368 11.57 -3.16 -1.13
CA VAL A 368 10.98 -3.83 -2.29
C VAL A 368 9.65 -3.17 -2.66
N GLN A 369 8.82 -2.84 -1.66
CA GLN A 369 7.56 -2.15 -1.89
C GLN A 369 7.76 -0.73 -2.45
N PHE A 370 8.63 0.06 -1.85
CA PHE A 370 8.94 1.41 -2.33
C PHE A 370 9.55 1.40 -3.74
N LYS A 371 10.36 0.39 -4.08
CA LYS A 371 10.90 0.21 -5.43
C LYS A 371 9.76 0.00 -6.43
N ARG A 372 8.84 -0.93 -6.13
CA ARG A 372 7.68 -1.21 -7.01
C ARG A 372 6.84 0.04 -7.25
N TRP A 373 6.55 0.80 -6.19
CA TRP A 373 5.79 2.05 -6.31
C TRP A 373 6.52 3.07 -7.17
N SER A 374 7.79 3.32 -6.88
CA SER A 374 8.62 4.28 -7.60
C SER A 374 8.80 3.90 -9.08
N GLU A 375 8.97 2.60 -9.38
CA GLU A 375 9.07 2.07 -10.75
C GLU A 375 7.77 2.32 -11.53
N GLY A 376 6.63 1.91 -10.97
CA GLY A 376 5.34 2.11 -11.62
C GLY A 376 4.98 3.59 -11.80
N MET A 377 5.24 4.40 -10.79
CA MET A 377 5.00 5.85 -10.80
C MET A 377 5.85 6.55 -11.87
N PHE A 378 7.14 6.21 -11.98
CA PHE A 378 8.00 6.78 -13.01
C PHE A 378 7.64 6.26 -14.42
N GLN A 379 7.18 5.01 -14.55
CA GLN A 379 6.62 4.50 -15.81
C GLN A 379 5.40 5.30 -16.26
N ILE A 380 4.50 5.71 -15.35
CA ILE A 380 3.38 6.60 -15.70
C ILE A 380 3.91 7.92 -16.26
N PHE A 381 4.89 8.54 -15.59
CA PHE A 381 5.46 9.82 -16.03
C PHE A 381 6.05 9.77 -17.45
N LEU A 382 6.73 8.67 -17.80
CA LEU A 382 7.33 8.48 -19.12
C LEU A 382 6.36 7.95 -20.20
N SER A 383 5.13 7.64 -19.81
CA SER A 383 4.12 7.10 -20.72
C SER A 383 3.21 8.18 -21.30
N LYS A 384 2.29 7.77 -22.18
CA LYS A 384 1.18 8.62 -22.65
C LYS A 384 0.29 9.15 -21.51
N TYR A 385 0.37 8.57 -20.31
CA TYR A 385 -0.37 8.97 -19.11
C TYR A 385 0.35 10.01 -18.24
N CYS A 386 1.44 10.62 -18.72
CA CYS A 386 2.06 11.75 -18.04
C CYS A 386 1.00 12.83 -17.74
N PRO A 387 0.85 13.32 -16.49
CA PRO A 387 -0.18 14.30 -16.15
C PRO A 387 -0.13 15.58 -16.98
N PHE A 388 1.08 16.05 -17.33
CA PHE A 388 1.28 17.23 -18.18
C PHE A 388 0.97 17.02 -19.66
N ILE A 389 0.80 15.76 -20.10
CA ILE A 389 0.42 15.42 -21.48
C ILE A 389 -1.05 14.97 -21.50
N TYR A 390 -1.37 13.93 -20.74
CA TYR A 390 -2.69 13.31 -20.73
C TYR A 390 -3.75 14.18 -20.05
N GLY A 391 -3.37 14.84 -18.95
CA GLY A 391 -4.23 15.69 -18.14
C GLY A 391 -4.28 17.14 -18.59
N HIS A 392 -3.45 17.54 -19.56
CA HIS A 392 -3.43 18.90 -20.09
C HIS A 392 -4.80 19.32 -20.61
N GLY A 393 -5.31 20.46 -20.13
CA GLY A 393 -6.65 20.95 -20.45
C GLY A 393 -7.82 20.15 -19.87
N LYS A 394 -7.57 19.02 -19.17
CA LYS A 394 -8.60 18.15 -18.59
C LYS A 394 -8.68 18.22 -17.07
N ILE A 395 -7.53 18.42 -16.41
CA ILE A 395 -7.44 18.63 -14.96
C ILE A 395 -6.63 19.90 -14.66
N LYS A 396 -6.85 20.51 -13.48
CA LYS A 396 -6.18 21.75 -13.07
C LYS A 396 -4.65 21.57 -13.04
N LEU A 397 -3.90 22.62 -13.38
CA LEU A 397 -2.43 22.58 -13.36
C LEU A 397 -1.88 22.15 -12.00
N GLY A 398 -2.47 22.63 -10.90
CA GLY A 398 -2.10 22.20 -9.55
C GLY A 398 -2.23 20.70 -9.35
N ALA A 399 -3.31 20.08 -9.83
CA ALA A 399 -3.46 18.62 -9.82
C ALA A 399 -2.39 17.92 -10.66
N GLN A 400 -2.08 18.43 -11.87
CA GLN A 400 -1.02 17.86 -12.72
C GLN A 400 0.34 17.87 -12.00
N MET A 401 0.70 18.99 -11.37
CA MET A 401 1.93 19.12 -10.58
C MET A 401 1.93 18.18 -9.38
N SER A 402 0.79 18.08 -8.67
CA SER A 402 0.61 17.21 -7.51
C SER A 402 0.81 15.73 -7.82
N TYR A 403 0.28 15.23 -8.95
CA TYR A 403 0.60 13.86 -9.39
C TYR A 403 2.11 13.68 -9.54
N CYS A 404 2.77 14.63 -10.21
CA CYS A 404 4.20 14.55 -10.53
C CYS A 404 5.13 14.52 -9.30
N VAL A 405 4.69 15.00 -8.12
CA VAL A 405 5.45 14.87 -6.86
C VAL A 405 5.79 13.41 -6.56
N SER A 406 4.82 12.50 -6.73
CA SER A 406 5.03 11.07 -6.55
C SER A 406 5.61 10.40 -7.78
N LEU A 407 5.22 10.84 -8.99
CA LEU A 407 5.72 10.26 -10.23
C LEU A 407 7.22 10.45 -10.47
N LEU A 408 7.83 11.45 -9.81
CA LEU A 408 9.25 11.77 -9.92
C LEU A 408 10.10 11.26 -8.75
N TRP A 409 9.59 10.34 -7.92
CA TRP A 409 10.38 9.73 -6.85
C TRP A 409 11.66 9.04 -7.35
N ALA A 410 11.59 8.31 -8.47
CA ALA A 410 12.75 7.59 -9.00
C ALA A 410 13.86 8.54 -9.47
N PRO A 411 13.59 9.57 -10.32
CA PRO A 411 14.60 10.56 -10.72
C PRO A 411 15.27 11.31 -9.57
N MET A 412 14.55 11.54 -8.45
CA MET A 412 15.11 12.22 -7.27
C MET A 412 16.24 11.43 -6.57
N SER A 413 16.46 10.16 -6.96
CA SER A 413 17.62 9.39 -6.53
C SER A 413 18.95 9.97 -7.01
N LEU A 414 19.02 10.49 -8.24
CA LEU A 414 20.25 11.00 -8.86
C LEU A 414 20.86 12.20 -8.13
N PRO A 415 20.11 13.30 -7.89
CA PRO A 415 20.66 14.41 -7.11
C PRO A 415 21.01 13.97 -5.69
N THR A 416 20.25 13.05 -5.08
CA THR A 416 20.56 12.55 -3.74
C THR A 416 21.88 11.79 -3.71
N LEU A 417 22.14 10.92 -4.68
CA LEU A 417 23.41 10.22 -4.83
C LEU A 417 24.57 11.19 -5.00
N TYR A 418 24.39 12.25 -5.79
CA TYR A 418 25.39 13.31 -5.90
C TYR A 418 25.72 13.93 -4.54
N TYR A 419 24.69 14.33 -3.77
CA TYR A 419 24.88 14.95 -2.45
C TYR A 419 25.46 14.01 -1.39
N VAL A 420 25.26 12.70 -1.49
CA VAL A 420 25.80 11.73 -0.51
C VAL A 420 27.16 11.15 -0.88
N ILE A 421 27.65 11.39 -2.12
CA ILE A 421 28.93 10.89 -2.63
C ILE A 421 29.94 12.02 -2.85
N VAL A 422 29.56 13.11 -3.51
CA VAL A 422 30.50 14.15 -3.95
C VAL A 422 31.01 15.00 -2.78
N PRO A 423 30.18 15.61 -1.92
CA PRO A 423 30.66 16.37 -0.77
C PRO A 423 31.63 15.60 0.15
N PRO A 424 31.39 14.34 0.55
CA PRO A 424 32.34 13.58 1.37
C PRO A 424 33.64 13.27 0.62
N LEU A 425 33.59 12.89 -0.67
CA LEU A 425 34.82 12.69 -1.43
C LEU A 425 35.65 13.97 -1.55
N CYS A 426 35.01 15.10 -1.81
CA CYS A 426 35.68 16.40 -1.81
C CYS A 426 36.24 16.76 -0.42
N LEU A 427 35.57 16.37 0.67
CA LEU A 427 36.12 16.53 2.03
C LEU A 427 37.40 15.72 2.20
N PHE A 428 37.40 14.45 1.76
CA PHE A 428 38.56 13.57 1.85
C PHE A 428 39.77 14.10 1.07
N HIS A 429 39.54 14.68 -0.11
CA HIS A 429 40.60 15.27 -0.95
C HIS A 429 40.90 16.74 -0.62
N GLY A 430 40.16 17.34 0.32
CA GLY A 430 40.35 18.74 0.71
C GLY A 430 39.93 19.78 -0.33
N ILE A 431 39.01 19.42 -1.23
CA ILE A 431 38.42 20.30 -2.23
C ILE A 431 37.21 20.99 -1.60
N SER A 432 37.25 22.33 -1.53
CA SER A 432 36.15 23.12 -1.00
C SER A 432 35.04 23.30 -2.05
N LEU A 433 33.81 22.94 -1.69
CA LEU A 433 32.63 23.10 -2.56
C LEU A 433 31.74 24.29 -2.18
N PHE A 434 31.91 24.83 -0.98
CA PHE A 434 31.03 25.85 -0.41
C PHE A 434 31.82 27.12 -0.08
N PRO A 435 31.17 28.30 -0.04
CA PRO A 435 31.81 29.50 0.44
C PRO A 435 32.37 29.32 1.86
N LYS A 436 33.47 30.00 2.17
CA LYS A 436 34.04 30.06 3.52
C LYS A 436 32.99 30.53 4.52
N ALA A 437 32.98 29.98 5.73
CA ALA A 437 32.00 30.37 6.75
C ALA A 437 32.08 31.86 7.14
N SER A 438 33.27 32.48 7.07
CA SER A 438 33.44 33.93 7.25
C SER A 438 32.91 34.79 6.10
N SER A 439 32.64 34.19 4.93
CA SER A 439 32.13 34.92 3.77
C SER A 439 30.65 35.23 3.92
N LEU A 440 30.23 36.45 3.54
CA LEU A 440 28.81 36.79 3.43
C LEU A 440 28.05 35.87 2.45
N TRP A 441 28.76 35.28 1.48
CA TRP A 441 28.18 34.30 0.54
C TRP A 441 27.81 32.96 1.20
N PHE A 442 28.26 32.68 2.42
CA PHE A 442 27.81 31.51 3.19
C PHE A 442 26.37 31.68 3.70
N ILE A 443 25.93 32.92 3.95
CA ILE A 443 24.63 33.22 4.57
C ILE A 443 23.45 32.61 3.79
N PRO A 444 23.35 32.75 2.45
CA PRO A 444 22.25 32.13 1.69
C PRO A 444 22.21 30.61 1.81
N PHE A 445 23.36 29.92 1.84
CA PHE A 445 23.43 28.47 1.99
C PHE A 445 22.96 28.03 3.37
N ALA A 446 23.45 28.70 4.42
CA ALA A 446 23.02 28.45 5.79
C ALA A 446 21.51 28.72 5.95
N TYR A 447 21.01 29.84 5.41
CA TYR A 447 19.60 30.20 5.45
C TYR A 447 18.73 29.12 4.80
N VAL A 448 19.02 28.70 3.57
CA VAL A 448 18.21 27.69 2.86
C VAL A 448 18.24 26.36 3.60
N PHE A 449 19.41 25.95 4.10
CA PHE A 449 19.54 24.70 4.86
C PHE A 449 18.74 24.74 6.17
N ILE A 450 18.89 25.80 6.96
CA ILE A 450 18.19 25.96 8.23
C ILE A 450 16.68 26.09 7.99
N ALA A 451 16.27 26.99 7.10
CA ALA A 451 14.86 27.22 6.80
C ALA A 451 14.15 25.94 6.33
N LYS A 452 14.75 25.18 5.39
CA LYS A 452 14.17 23.91 4.91
C LYS A 452 14.00 22.90 6.04
N ASN A 453 15.00 22.74 6.92
CA ASN A 453 14.95 21.71 7.96
C ASN A 453 14.05 22.13 9.14
N VAL A 454 14.10 23.40 9.55
CA VAL A 454 13.20 23.95 10.58
C VAL A 454 11.75 23.90 10.10
N TYR A 455 11.47 24.29 8.85
CA TYR A 455 10.12 24.23 8.29
C TYR A 455 9.63 22.78 8.18
N SER A 456 10.47 21.86 7.68
CA SER A 456 10.12 20.44 7.62
C SER A 456 9.84 19.83 8.99
N LEU A 457 10.58 20.23 10.03
CA LEU A 457 10.32 19.81 11.40
C LEU A 457 9.02 20.41 11.91
N PHE A 458 8.82 21.72 11.74
CA PHE A 458 7.59 22.41 12.14
C PHE A 458 6.36 21.76 11.51
N GLU A 459 6.37 21.53 10.20
CA GLU A 459 5.29 20.88 9.45
C GLU A 459 4.99 19.46 9.99
N ALA A 460 6.03 18.68 10.28
CA ALA A 460 5.87 17.36 10.88
C ALA A 460 5.23 17.43 12.28
N LEU A 461 5.66 18.38 13.12
CA LEU A 461 5.10 18.62 14.46
C LEU A 461 3.64 19.07 14.37
N SER A 462 3.29 19.97 13.45
CA SER A 462 1.92 20.41 13.20
C SER A 462 1.02 19.25 12.74
N CYS A 463 1.57 18.24 12.09
CA CYS A 463 0.86 17.01 11.71
C CYS A 463 0.80 15.96 12.85
N GLY A 464 1.29 16.27 14.05
CA GLY A 464 1.31 15.39 15.21
C GLY A 464 2.42 14.34 15.19
N SER A 465 3.51 14.61 14.48
CA SER A 465 4.75 13.82 14.61
C SER A 465 5.56 14.26 15.83
N THR A 466 6.56 13.47 16.20
CA THR A 466 7.60 13.84 17.17
C THR A 466 8.92 14.15 16.45
N PRO A 467 9.90 14.82 17.08
CA PRO A 467 11.23 14.99 16.50
C PRO A 467 11.91 13.65 16.14
N LYS A 468 11.66 12.59 16.90
CA LYS A 468 12.17 11.24 16.61
C LYS A 468 11.52 10.64 15.36
N ILE A 469 10.21 10.79 15.18
CA ILE A 469 9.50 10.41 13.94
C ILE A 469 10.05 11.19 12.74
N TRP A 470 10.26 12.50 12.90
CA TRP A 470 10.85 13.34 11.85
C TRP A 470 12.27 12.88 11.48
N TRP A 471 13.11 12.56 12.47
CA TRP A 471 14.46 12.06 12.24
C TRP A 471 14.46 10.70 11.52
N ASN A 472 13.60 9.77 11.93
CA ASN A 472 13.39 8.50 11.22
C ASN A 472 12.93 8.74 9.77
N SER A 473 12.08 9.75 9.55
CA SER A 473 11.63 10.16 8.22
C SER A 473 12.76 10.69 7.35
N GLN A 474 13.67 11.51 7.91
CA GLN A 474 14.86 11.95 7.17
C GLN A 474 15.78 10.77 6.83
N ARG A 475 15.99 9.83 7.77
CA ARG A 475 16.77 8.61 7.51
C ARG A 475 16.17 7.80 6.37
N MET A 476 14.88 7.49 6.46
CA MET A 476 14.20 6.69 5.45
C MET A 476 14.09 7.41 4.11
N LEU A 477 14.03 8.74 4.07
CA LEU A 477 14.12 9.51 2.83
C LEU A 477 15.44 9.23 2.10
N ILE A 478 16.56 9.30 2.81
CA ILE A 478 17.89 9.00 2.25
C ILE A 478 17.96 7.54 1.81
N ILE A 479 17.60 6.59 2.68
CA ILE A 479 17.67 5.15 2.36
C ILE A 479 16.83 4.84 1.12
N LYS A 480 15.58 5.31 1.04
CA LYS A 480 14.70 5.08 -0.12
C LYS A 480 15.30 5.65 -1.40
N ARG A 481 15.84 6.87 -1.35
CA ARG A 481 16.39 7.56 -2.54
C ARG A 481 17.66 6.92 -3.06
N THR A 482 18.57 6.46 -2.20
CA THR A 482 19.83 5.84 -2.63
C THR A 482 19.70 4.35 -2.96
N THR A 483 18.59 3.72 -2.56
CA THR A 483 18.33 2.29 -2.83
C THR A 483 17.11 2.13 -3.74
N ALA A 484 15.91 1.93 -3.17
CA ALA A 484 14.68 1.58 -3.87
C ALA A 484 14.38 2.47 -5.08
N PHE A 485 14.50 3.79 -4.94
CA PHE A 485 14.21 4.74 -6.01
C PHE A 485 15.29 4.76 -7.09
N PHE A 486 16.56 4.55 -6.71
CA PHE A 486 17.66 4.44 -7.66
C PHE A 486 17.53 3.19 -8.53
N PHE A 487 17.25 2.04 -7.90
CA PHE A 487 17.00 0.80 -8.65
C PHE A 487 15.73 0.90 -9.50
N ALA A 488 14.67 1.53 -9.00
CA ALA A 488 13.50 1.83 -9.82
C ALA A 488 13.85 2.68 -11.05
N PHE A 489 14.67 3.72 -10.88
CA PHE A 489 15.12 4.55 -12.00
C PHE A 489 15.88 3.73 -13.04
N ILE A 490 16.88 2.95 -12.62
CA ILE A 490 17.66 2.07 -13.51
C ILE A 490 16.74 1.11 -14.26
N ASP A 491 15.86 0.40 -13.54
CA ASP A 491 14.98 -0.60 -14.13
C ASP A 491 14.04 0.00 -15.18
N VAL A 492 13.49 1.20 -14.92
CA VAL A 492 12.65 1.89 -15.89
C VAL A 492 13.44 2.30 -17.13
N ILE A 493 14.67 2.82 -16.99
CA ILE A 493 15.50 3.19 -18.13
C ILE A 493 15.89 1.95 -18.96
N ILE A 494 16.33 0.87 -18.32
CA ILE A 494 16.66 -0.41 -18.99
C ILE A 494 15.44 -0.96 -19.73
N LYS A 495 14.25 -0.88 -19.13
CA LYS A 495 12.99 -1.30 -19.76
C LYS A 495 12.61 -0.41 -20.94
N GLN A 496 12.79 0.90 -20.85
CA GLN A 496 12.58 1.84 -21.96
C GLN A 496 13.49 1.49 -23.15
N LEU A 497 14.72 1.06 -22.87
CA LEU A 497 15.70 0.58 -23.86
C LEU A 497 15.42 -0.86 -24.33
N ARG A 498 14.37 -1.53 -23.82
CA ARG A 498 13.98 -2.92 -24.12
C ARG A 498 15.06 -3.96 -23.79
N LEU A 499 15.90 -3.66 -22.80
CA LEU A 499 17.03 -4.51 -22.41
C LEU A 499 16.66 -5.56 -21.34
N SER A 500 15.49 -5.46 -20.70
CA SER A 500 14.99 -6.49 -19.76
C SER A 500 13.46 -6.43 -19.55
N GLN A 501 12.90 -7.51 -19.02
CA GLN A 501 11.56 -7.52 -18.43
C GLN A 501 11.69 -7.61 -16.89
N THR A 502 11.04 -6.70 -16.16
CA THR A 502 11.02 -6.75 -14.69
C THR A 502 9.97 -7.74 -14.18
N ALA A 503 10.35 -8.57 -13.21
CA ALA A 503 9.43 -9.47 -12.53
C ALA A 503 8.71 -8.74 -11.39
N PHE A 504 7.39 -8.97 -11.26
CA PHE A 504 6.62 -8.46 -10.13
C PHE A 504 6.92 -9.31 -8.88
N VAL A 505 7.45 -8.67 -7.83
CA VAL A 505 7.74 -9.35 -6.56
C VAL A 505 6.62 -9.09 -5.56
N ILE A 506 6.09 -10.17 -4.98
CA ILE A 506 5.07 -10.11 -3.92
C ILE A 506 5.77 -9.87 -2.58
N THR A 507 5.29 -8.88 -1.82
CA THR A 507 5.78 -8.56 -0.48
C THR A 507 4.92 -9.30 0.55
N ALA A 508 5.43 -10.41 1.08
CA ALA A 508 4.81 -11.08 2.22
C ALA A 508 4.95 -10.20 3.47
N LYS A 509 3.87 -10.01 4.24
CA LYS A 509 3.87 -9.17 5.45
C LYS A 509 3.83 -9.97 6.76
N VAL A 510 3.87 -11.29 6.66
CA VAL A 510 3.93 -12.20 7.81
C VAL A 510 5.41 -12.43 8.12
N VAL A 511 5.78 -12.22 9.37
CA VAL A 511 7.15 -12.43 9.86
C VAL A 511 7.15 -13.33 11.09
N THR A 512 8.32 -13.85 11.43
CA THR A 512 8.54 -14.64 12.64
C THR A 512 8.44 -13.78 13.90
N GLU A 513 8.20 -14.43 15.04
CA GLU A 513 7.99 -13.74 16.33
C GLU A 513 9.22 -12.94 16.77
N ASP A 514 10.43 -13.44 16.49
CA ASP A 514 11.68 -12.76 16.82
C ASP A 514 11.87 -11.46 16.02
N VAL A 515 11.45 -11.45 14.75
CA VAL A 515 11.45 -10.25 13.90
C VAL A 515 10.42 -9.24 14.41
N SER A 516 9.23 -9.70 14.81
CA SER A 516 8.18 -8.84 15.38
C SER A 516 8.68 -8.14 16.66
N LYS A 517 9.32 -8.89 17.57
CA LYS A 517 9.88 -8.34 18.81
C LYS A 517 10.93 -7.26 18.55
N ARG A 518 11.85 -7.48 17.61
CA ARG A 518 12.85 -6.46 17.23
C ARG A 518 12.19 -5.21 16.66
N TYR A 519 11.20 -5.40 15.79
CA TYR A 519 10.44 -4.30 15.20
C TYR A 519 9.69 -3.49 16.27
N GLU A 520 9.01 -4.13 17.21
CA GLU A 520 8.34 -3.49 18.35
C GLU A 520 9.31 -2.70 19.25
N GLN A 521 10.56 -3.18 19.38
CA GLN A 521 11.65 -2.50 20.07
C GLN A 521 12.31 -1.37 19.25
N GLU A 522 11.78 -1.05 18.06
CA GLU A 522 12.30 -0.05 17.12
C GLU A 522 13.71 -0.34 16.60
N ILE A 523 14.07 -1.62 16.49
CA ILE A 523 15.34 -2.08 15.92
C ILE A 523 15.13 -2.37 14.42
N MET A 524 15.91 -1.71 13.56
CA MET A 524 15.82 -1.91 12.10
C MET A 524 16.36 -3.29 11.69
N GLU A 525 15.67 -3.97 10.79
CA GLU A 525 16.04 -5.31 10.31
C GLU A 525 16.78 -5.24 8.97
N PHE A 526 18.04 -5.70 8.91
CA PHE A 526 18.90 -5.59 7.73
C PHE A 526 19.33 -6.94 7.11
N GLY A 527 18.84 -8.08 7.61
CA GLY A 527 19.38 -9.44 7.37
C GLY A 527 19.47 -9.98 5.93
N SER A 528 19.18 -9.20 4.88
CA SER A 528 19.33 -9.64 3.49
C SER A 528 20.75 -9.39 2.94
N SER A 529 21.20 -10.20 1.98
CA SER A 529 22.45 -9.93 1.22
C SER A 529 22.20 -9.13 -0.06
N SER A 530 21.07 -8.40 -0.13
CA SER A 530 20.65 -7.68 -1.34
C SER A 530 21.64 -6.59 -1.74
N VAL A 531 21.65 -6.27 -3.05
CA VAL A 531 22.48 -5.18 -3.59
C VAL A 531 22.08 -3.83 -2.98
N MET A 532 20.81 -3.64 -2.62
CA MET A 532 20.33 -2.44 -1.93
C MET A 532 21.07 -2.21 -0.60
N PHE A 533 21.26 -3.26 0.20
CA PHE A 533 22.00 -3.15 1.45
C PHE A 533 23.50 -3.01 1.25
N THR A 534 24.05 -3.54 0.15
CA THR A 534 25.44 -3.27 -0.24
C THR A 534 25.66 -1.80 -0.57
N ILE A 535 24.76 -1.15 -1.31
CA ILE A 535 24.84 0.30 -1.58
C ILE A 535 24.69 1.09 -0.29
N LEU A 536 23.71 0.74 0.55
CA LEU A 536 23.49 1.43 1.83
C LEU A 536 24.73 1.36 2.73
N GLY A 537 25.31 0.17 2.91
CA GLY A 537 26.54 -0.02 3.67
C GLY A 537 27.72 0.72 3.05
N THR A 538 27.89 0.68 1.72
CA THR A 538 28.97 1.39 1.01
C THR A 538 28.89 2.89 1.23
N LEU A 539 27.71 3.49 1.11
CA LEU A 539 27.52 4.94 1.29
C LEU A 539 27.72 5.37 2.74
N ALA A 540 27.29 4.55 3.70
CA ALA A 540 27.57 4.78 5.11
C ALA A 540 29.09 4.77 5.36
N MET A 541 29.79 3.71 4.92
CA MET A 541 31.25 3.59 5.07
C MET A 541 32.01 4.72 4.35
N LEU A 542 31.57 5.12 3.15
CA LEU A 542 32.15 6.22 2.40
C LEU A 542 32.11 7.52 3.22
N ASN A 543 30.95 7.86 3.77
CA ASN A 543 30.82 9.07 4.59
C ASN A 543 31.65 8.97 5.88
N LEU A 544 31.70 7.81 6.53
CA LEU A 544 32.53 7.61 7.71
C LEU A 544 34.03 7.78 7.39
N PHE A 545 34.52 7.14 6.34
CA PHE A 545 35.92 7.24 5.90
C PHE A 545 36.28 8.66 5.48
N CYS A 546 35.38 9.36 4.79
CA CYS A 546 35.60 10.73 4.37
C CYS A 546 35.63 11.70 5.56
N LEU A 547 34.77 11.49 6.57
CA LEU A 547 34.75 12.32 7.78
C LEU A 547 36.04 12.12 8.60
N VAL A 548 36.42 10.87 8.86
CA VAL A 548 37.62 10.53 9.64
C VAL A 548 38.88 10.89 8.85
N GLY A 549 38.98 10.45 7.60
CA GLY A 549 40.11 10.68 6.71
C GLY A 549 40.30 12.15 6.33
N GLY A 550 39.23 12.88 6.03
CA GLY A 550 39.29 14.32 5.74
C GLY A 550 39.71 15.15 6.96
N ALA A 551 39.20 14.80 8.16
CA ALA A 551 39.61 15.47 9.40
C ALA A 551 41.08 15.17 9.75
N THR A 552 41.50 13.90 9.67
CA THR A 552 42.85 13.47 10.05
C THR A 552 43.93 13.90 9.06
N SER A 553 43.71 13.72 7.76
CA SER A 553 44.69 14.12 6.73
C SER A 553 45.00 15.62 6.79
N LYS A 554 44.03 16.48 7.07
CA LYS A 554 44.24 17.94 7.10
C LYS A 554 44.67 18.47 8.47
N MET A 555 44.15 17.94 9.58
CA MET A 555 44.58 18.35 10.93
C MET A 555 46.00 17.89 11.25
N VAL A 556 46.40 16.69 10.83
CA VAL A 556 47.68 16.08 11.23
C VAL A 556 48.79 16.31 10.20
N VAL A 557 48.49 16.26 8.89
CA VAL A 557 49.55 16.31 7.85
C VAL A 557 49.87 17.73 7.39
N LEU A 558 48.89 18.64 7.33
CA LEU A 558 49.08 19.97 6.73
C LEU A 558 49.28 21.11 7.74
N ARG A 559 48.97 20.92 9.04
CA ARG A 559 49.05 21.97 10.10
C ARG A 559 48.41 23.32 9.69
N GLU A 560 47.41 23.31 8.81
CA GLU A 560 46.71 24.51 8.35
C GLU A 560 45.34 24.62 9.00
N PHE A 561 45.26 25.30 10.15
CA PHE A 561 43.97 25.57 10.81
C PHE A 561 42.98 26.34 9.92
N GLY A 562 43.47 27.17 8.98
CA GLY A 562 42.65 27.90 8.01
C GLY A 562 42.01 27.02 6.92
N ALA A 563 42.54 25.81 6.68
CA ALA A 563 41.96 24.89 5.70
C ALA A 563 40.63 24.28 6.17
N LEU A 564 40.41 24.19 7.49
CA LEU A 564 39.17 23.66 8.08
C LEU A 564 37.99 24.61 7.88
N GLU A 565 38.23 25.92 7.88
CA GLU A 565 37.21 26.94 7.66
C GLU A 565 36.58 26.84 6.26
N ASN A 566 37.38 26.43 5.27
CA ASN A 566 36.94 26.23 3.89
C ASN A 566 36.12 24.94 3.71
N LEU A 567 36.15 24.01 4.69
CA LEU A 567 35.55 22.68 4.58
C LEU A 567 34.44 22.45 5.61
N ILE A 568 34.15 23.42 6.49
CA ILE A 568 33.24 23.26 7.62
C ILE A 568 31.84 22.80 7.20
N SER A 569 31.34 23.29 6.06
CA SER A 569 30.04 22.86 5.52
C SER A 569 30.06 21.39 5.10
N GLN A 570 31.16 20.92 4.47
CA GLN A 570 31.30 19.52 4.10
C GLN A 570 31.47 18.62 5.32
N VAL A 571 32.23 19.05 6.32
CA VAL A 571 32.36 18.35 7.62
C VAL A 571 30.98 18.21 8.26
N PHE A 572 30.20 19.28 8.32
CA PHE A 572 28.86 19.27 8.90
C PHE A 572 27.91 18.34 8.12
N LEU A 573 27.84 18.46 6.79
CA LEU A 573 26.98 17.61 5.96
C LEU A 573 27.36 16.13 6.07
N CYS A 574 28.66 15.82 6.03
CA CYS A 574 29.16 14.47 6.18
C CYS A 574 28.88 13.91 7.59
N GLY A 575 29.07 14.72 8.63
CA GLY A 575 28.71 14.38 10.00
C GLY A 575 27.22 14.06 10.15
N MET A 576 26.34 14.86 9.54
CA MET A 576 24.89 14.58 9.52
C MET A 576 24.58 13.25 8.82
N MET A 577 25.26 12.93 7.72
CA MET A 577 25.10 11.64 7.03
C MET A 577 25.57 10.46 7.88
N VAL A 578 26.67 10.62 8.63
CA VAL A 578 27.13 9.62 9.61
C VAL A 578 26.06 9.42 10.70
N LEU A 579 25.51 10.49 11.28
CA LEU A 579 24.48 10.41 12.30
C LEU A 579 23.18 9.76 11.80
N ILE A 580 22.77 10.05 10.57
CA ILE A 580 21.59 9.42 9.95
C ILE A 580 21.77 7.90 9.82
N ASN A 581 22.99 7.44 9.51
CA ASN A 581 23.33 6.03 9.27
C ASN A 581 23.75 5.25 10.53
N LEU A 582 23.56 5.79 11.74
CA LEU A 582 23.88 5.07 12.99
C LEU A 582 23.34 3.62 13.04
N PRO A 583 22.07 3.33 12.71
CA PRO A 583 21.57 1.96 12.69
C PRO A 583 22.27 1.04 11.68
N VAL A 584 22.82 1.61 10.60
CA VAL A 584 23.58 0.84 9.59
C VAL A 584 24.93 0.42 10.18
N TYR A 585 25.62 1.30 10.90
CA TYR A 585 26.88 0.95 11.58
C TYR A 585 26.66 -0.07 12.70
N GLU A 586 25.58 0.06 13.46
CA GLU A 586 25.15 -0.95 14.44
C GLU A 586 24.97 -2.32 13.78
N ALA A 587 24.25 -2.37 12.65
CA ALA A 587 24.05 -3.59 11.89
C ALA A 587 25.32 -4.16 11.24
N LEU A 588 26.27 -3.31 10.85
CA LEU A 588 27.55 -3.73 10.25
C LEU A 588 28.54 -4.29 11.26
N PHE A 589 28.67 -3.66 12.43
CA PHE A 589 29.82 -3.89 13.33
C PHE A 589 29.48 -4.42 14.71
N PHE A 590 28.31 -4.05 15.26
CA PHE A 590 28.03 -4.24 16.68
C PHE A 590 26.98 -5.31 16.96
N ARG A 591 26.01 -5.50 16.06
CA ARG A 591 24.94 -6.49 16.22
C ARG A 591 25.41 -7.91 15.89
N LYS A 592 24.95 -8.85 16.72
CA LYS A 592 25.20 -10.29 16.57
C LYS A 592 23.92 -11.12 16.38
N ASP A 593 22.77 -10.45 16.39
CA ASP A 593 21.47 -11.07 16.14
C ASP A 593 21.18 -11.20 14.63
N ASN A 594 20.12 -11.93 14.27
CA ASN A 594 19.77 -12.22 12.87
C ASN A 594 19.38 -10.99 12.02
N GLY A 595 19.14 -9.83 12.65
CA GLY A 595 18.84 -8.59 11.94
C GLY A 595 20.07 -7.76 11.60
N CYS A 596 21.28 -8.24 11.89
CA CYS A 596 22.54 -7.62 11.45
C CYS A 596 22.73 -7.73 9.94
N LEU A 597 23.70 -6.97 9.39
CA LEU A 597 24.09 -7.11 8.00
C LEU A 597 25.04 -8.31 7.83
N PRO A 598 24.88 -9.14 6.79
CA PRO A 598 25.80 -10.25 6.56
C PRO A 598 27.25 -9.77 6.40
N PHE A 599 28.21 -10.58 6.87
CA PHE A 599 29.65 -10.27 6.75
C PHE A 599 30.08 -9.96 5.31
N SER A 600 29.48 -10.65 4.33
CA SER A 600 29.74 -10.40 2.90
C SER A 600 29.35 -8.99 2.47
N VAL A 601 28.27 -8.42 3.03
CA VAL A 601 27.84 -7.05 2.75
C VAL A 601 28.78 -6.05 3.42
N MET A 602 29.19 -6.31 4.66
CA MET A 602 30.17 -5.48 5.37
C MET A 602 31.50 -5.42 4.60
N PHE A 603 32.05 -6.57 4.22
CA PHE A 603 33.31 -6.65 3.48
C PHE A 603 33.23 -5.88 2.14
N LYS A 604 32.18 -6.13 1.34
CA LYS A 604 31.95 -5.42 0.07
C LYS A 604 31.84 -3.91 0.30
N SER A 605 31.10 -3.49 1.32
CA SER A 605 30.87 -2.07 1.63
C SER A 605 32.18 -1.34 1.97
N ILE A 606 33.04 -1.98 2.78
CA ILE A 606 34.36 -1.43 3.13
C ILE A 606 35.24 -1.33 1.89
N VAL A 607 35.35 -2.41 1.10
CA VAL A 607 36.20 -2.43 -0.09
C VAL A 607 35.76 -1.38 -1.10
N LEU A 608 34.46 -1.31 -1.42
CA LEU A 608 33.94 -0.34 -2.38
C LEU A 608 34.11 1.10 -1.90
N ALA A 609 33.87 1.38 -0.61
CA ALA A 609 34.07 2.71 -0.04
C ALA A 609 35.55 3.12 -0.07
N SER A 610 36.46 2.23 0.30
CA SER A 610 37.92 2.48 0.24
C SER A 610 38.37 2.76 -1.19
N VAL A 611 37.92 1.96 -2.16
CA VAL A 611 38.24 2.17 -3.58
C VAL A 611 37.71 3.52 -4.06
N ALA A 612 36.48 3.89 -3.70
CA ALA A 612 35.92 5.20 -4.05
C ALA A 612 36.73 6.37 -3.50
N CYS A 613 37.23 6.27 -2.25
CA CYS A 613 38.12 7.29 -1.68
C CYS A 613 39.47 7.40 -2.42
N LEU A 614 39.94 6.35 -3.09
CA LEU A 614 41.24 6.33 -3.78
C LEU A 614 41.20 6.78 -5.25
N ILE A 615 40.03 6.73 -5.91
CA ILE A 615 39.89 6.97 -7.37
C ILE A 615 39.81 8.47 -7.76
N MET A 616 39.62 9.38 -6.80
CA MET A 616 39.49 10.83 -7.05
C MET A 616 40.81 11.67 -7.14
N PRO A 617 41.93 11.20 -7.75
CA PRO A 617 42.97 12.11 -8.26
C PRO A 617 42.93 12.40 -9.77
N ILE A 618 41.91 11.98 -10.53
CA ILE A 618 41.96 12.01 -12.01
C ILE A 618 41.21 13.20 -12.67
N ILE A 619 40.54 14.06 -11.90
CA ILE A 619 39.88 15.27 -12.43
C ILE A 619 40.51 16.50 -11.78
N GLN A 620 41.71 16.85 -12.23
CA GLN A 620 42.35 18.16 -12.01
C GLN A 620 42.67 18.79 -13.35
#